data_AF-A0AAP3GT57-F1
#
_entry.id   AF-A0AAP3GT57-F1
#
_cell.length_a   1.000
_cell.length_b   1.000
_cell.length_c   1.000
_cell.angle_alpha   90.00
_cell.angle_beta   90.00
_cell.angle_gamma   90.00
#
_symmetry.space_group_name_H-M   'P 1'
#
loop_
_entity.id
_entity.type
_entity.pdbx_description
1 polymer ?
#
loop_
_entity_poly.entity_id
_entity_poly.type
_entity_poly.pdbx_seq_one_letter_code
_entity_poly.pdbx_strand_id
1 'polypeptide(L)'
;MEKDKQPKDSNIYVQMGIFAAILFVSQLISDLFPKSFVVPTPLIGMVLLYILLATHIVKLHQVAKFGDFMIGLIAFLFVPSGIQLAAHLDIMKKEGLQDVIVIIIATIIILVVIAYVGALVMSIHHKITGTKED
;
A
#
# COMPACT_ATOMS: atom_id res chain seq x y z
N MET A 1 3.81 33.54 -6.73
CA MET A 1 2.92 33.40 -5.55
C MET A 1 1.57 32.90 -6.04
N GLU A 2 1.49 31.62 -6.42
CA GLU A 2 0.23 30.98 -6.76
C GLU A 2 -0.27 30.33 -5.46
N LYS A 3 -1.32 30.90 -4.87
CA LYS A 3 -2.03 30.27 -3.75
C LYS A 3 -2.70 29.03 -4.32
N ASP A 4 -2.02 27.89 -4.20
CA ASP A 4 -2.60 26.58 -4.41
C ASP A 4 -3.80 26.42 -3.45
N LYS A 5 -5.00 26.71 -3.97
CA LYS A 5 -6.26 26.51 -3.26
C LYS A 5 -6.49 25.01 -3.24
N GLN A 6 -5.87 24.34 -2.26
CA GLN A 6 -6.17 22.96 -1.93
C GLN A 6 -7.71 22.83 -1.78
N PRO A 7 -8.38 22.02 -2.63
CA PRO A 7 -9.83 21.91 -2.63
C PRO A 7 -10.32 21.39 -1.28
N LYS A 8 -11.45 21.93 -0.80
CA LYS A 8 -12.07 21.55 0.47
C LYS A 8 -12.21 20.03 0.55
N ASP A 9 -11.63 19.43 1.58
CA ASP A 9 -11.71 17.98 1.82
C ASP A 9 -13.15 17.50 1.77
N SER A 10 -13.35 16.36 1.11
CA SER A 10 -14.68 15.74 1.08
C SER A 10 -15.05 15.23 2.47
N ASN A 11 -16.34 15.16 2.76
CA ASN A 11 -16.85 14.66 4.04
C ASN A 11 -16.30 13.26 4.34
N ILE A 12 -16.00 13.01 5.62
CA ILE A 12 -15.36 11.74 6.04
C ILE A 12 -16.14 10.50 5.59
N TYR A 13 -17.48 10.57 5.60
CA TYR A 13 -18.37 9.50 5.14
C TYR A 13 -18.17 9.16 3.66
N VAL A 14 -17.88 10.15 2.82
CA VAL A 14 -17.60 9.94 1.39
C VAL A 14 -16.25 9.25 1.23
N GLN A 15 -15.24 9.64 2.00
CA GLN A 15 -13.92 9.00 1.97
C GLN A 15 -14.04 7.51 2.36
N MET A 16 -14.74 7.23 3.46
CA MET A 16 -15.04 5.87 3.90
C MET A 16 -15.79 5.07 2.84
N GLY A 17 -16.78 5.68 2.19
CA GLY A 17 -17.53 5.08 1.08
C GLY A 17 -16.65 4.72 -0.11
N ILE A 18 -15.67 5.56 -0.46
CA ILE A 18 -14.70 5.28 -1.53
C ILE A 18 -13.83 4.07 -1.17
N PHE A 19 -13.24 4.04 0.03
CA PHE A 19 -12.45 2.88 0.47
C PHE A 19 -13.27 1.60 0.50
N ALA A 20 -14.51 1.65 1.01
CA ALA A 20 -15.41 0.50 1.04
C ALA A 20 -15.76 -0.01 -0.36
N ALA A 21 -16.09 0.89 -1.29
CA ALA A 21 -16.39 0.53 -2.68
C ALA A 21 -15.18 -0.10 -3.38
N ILE A 22 -13.98 0.46 -3.18
CA ILE A 22 -12.75 -0.07 -3.75
C ILE A 22 -12.45 -1.45 -3.18
N LEU A 23 -12.55 -1.64 -1.87
CA LEU A 23 -12.33 -2.95 -1.24
C LEU A 23 -13.37 -3.97 -1.69
N PHE A 24 -14.63 -3.57 -1.85
CA PHE A 24 -15.68 -4.44 -2.38
C PHE A 24 -15.38 -4.91 -3.80
N VAL A 25 -15.04 -3.98 -4.71
CA VAL A 25 -14.61 -4.32 -6.07
C VAL A 25 -13.35 -5.19 -6.06
N SER A 26 -12.40 -4.88 -5.18
CA SER A 26 -11.16 -5.65 -5.05
C SER A 26 -11.41 -7.08 -4.57
N GLN A 27 -12.42 -7.30 -3.73
CA GLN A 27 -12.81 -8.63 -3.27
C GLN A 27 -13.37 -9.44 -4.44
N LEU A 28 -14.25 -8.85 -5.24
CA LEU A 28 -14.77 -9.50 -6.45
C LEU A 28 -13.65 -9.88 -7.42
N ILE A 29 -12.64 -9.02 -7.56
CA ILE A 29 -11.46 -9.31 -8.39
C ILE A 29 -10.62 -10.43 -7.76
N SER A 30 -10.39 -10.41 -6.44
CA SER A 30 -9.63 -11.44 -5.73
C SER A 30 -10.24 -12.83 -5.92
N ASP A 31 -11.57 -12.92 -5.91
CA ASP A 31 -12.30 -14.19 -6.12
C ASP A 31 -12.17 -14.74 -7.56
N LEU A 32 -11.80 -13.90 -8.54
CA LEU A 32 -11.51 -14.34 -9.91
C LEU A 32 -10.11 -14.93 -10.07
N PHE A 33 -9.19 -14.68 -9.11
CA PHE A 33 -7.85 -15.25 -9.18
C PHE A 33 -7.89 -16.77 -8.93
N PRO A 34 -6.99 -17.54 -9.58
CA PRO A 34 -6.87 -18.97 -9.32
C PRO A 34 -6.55 -19.21 -7.85
N LYS A 35 -7.17 -20.23 -7.23
CA LYS A 35 -6.87 -20.62 -5.84
C LYS A 35 -5.39 -20.93 -5.57
N SER A 36 -4.62 -21.21 -6.62
CA SER A 36 -3.17 -21.43 -6.54
C SER A 36 -2.35 -20.15 -6.37
N PHE A 37 -2.92 -18.97 -6.63
CA PHE A 37 -2.25 -17.69 -6.50
C PHE A 37 -3.22 -16.65 -5.94
N VAL A 38 -3.36 -16.64 -4.61
CA VAL A 38 -4.26 -15.74 -3.89
C VAL A 38 -3.54 -14.40 -3.67
N VAL A 39 -4.02 -13.36 -4.35
CA VAL A 39 -3.58 -11.99 -4.11
C VAL A 39 -4.45 -11.37 -3.03
N PRO A 40 -3.87 -10.86 -1.92
CA PRO A 40 -4.64 -10.20 -0.87
C PRO A 40 -5.48 -9.04 -1.40
N THR A 41 -6.75 -9.01 -1.02
CA THR A 41 -7.72 -7.97 -1.41
C THR A 41 -7.21 -6.53 -1.23
N PRO A 42 -6.54 -6.17 -0.11
CA PRO A 42 -6.03 -4.81 0.07
C PRO A 42 -4.93 -4.42 -0.94
N LEU A 43 -4.13 -5.38 -1.44
CA LEU A 43 -3.12 -5.11 -2.47
C LEU A 43 -3.77 -4.75 -3.80
N ILE A 44 -4.82 -5.49 -4.18
CA ILE A 44 -5.63 -5.16 -5.37
C ILE A 44 -6.28 -3.78 -5.19
N GLY A 45 -6.81 -3.49 -4.01
CA GLY A 45 -7.40 -2.19 -3.69
C GLY A 45 -6.42 -1.04 -3.78
N MET A 46 -5.16 -1.22 -3.35
CA MET A 46 -4.11 -0.20 -3.51
C MET A 46 -3.84 0.10 -4.98
N VAL A 47 -3.69 -0.93 -5.82
CA VAL A 47 -3.46 -0.76 -7.26
C VAL A 47 -4.67 -0.09 -7.93
N LEU A 48 -5.88 -0.51 -7.60
CA LEU A 48 -7.11 0.06 -8.15
C LEU A 48 -7.29 1.54 -7.75
N LEU A 49 -7.10 1.86 -6.47
CA LEU A 49 -7.14 3.24 -5.99
C LEU A 49 -6.08 4.10 -6.69
N TYR A 50 -4.86 3.58 -6.86
CA TYR A 50 -3.80 4.28 -7.58
C TYR A 50 -4.19 4.61 -9.03
N ILE A 51 -4.77 3.66 -9.76
CA ILE A 51 -5.24 3.89 -11.14
C ILE A 51 -6.36 4.94 -11.17
N LEU A 52 -7.32 4.87 -10.24
CA LEU A 52 -8.41 5.85 -10.11
C LEU A 52 -7.89 7.27 -9.80
N LEU A 53 -6.79 7.36 -9.04
CA LEU A 53 -6.12 8.60 -8.72
C LEU A 53 -5.34 9.14 -9.93
N ALA A 54 -4.61 8.27 -10.64
CA ALA A 54 -3.86 8.61 -11.84
C ALA A 54 -4.77 9.09 -12.99
N THR A 55 -5.93 8.46 -13.14
CA THR A 55 -6.98 8.85 -14.11
C THR A 55 -7.81 10.06 -13.67
N HIS A 56 -7.53 10.63 -12.48
CA HIS A 56 -8.23 11.78 -11.90
C HIS A 56 -9.75 11.58 -11.67
N ILE A 57 -10.23 10.33 -11.70
CA ILE A 57 -11.63 9.97 -11.36
C ILE A 57 -11.85 10.21 -9.87
N VAL A 58 -10.89 9.79 -9.05
CA VAL A 58 -10.83 10.08 -7.61
C VAL A 58 -9.74 11.10 -7.40
N LYS A 59 -10.02 12.14 -6.60
CA LYS A 59 -9.03 13.17 -6.25
C LYS A 59 -8.43 12.89 -4.88
N LEU A 60 -7.17 13.28 -4.68
CA LEU A 60 -6.43 13.04 -3.43
C LEU A 60 -7.20 13.53 -2.17
N HIS A 61 -7.80 14.72 -2.22
CA HIS A 61 -8.61 15.27 -1.12
C HIS A 61 -9.87 14.46 -0.77
N GLN A 62 -10.26 13.49 -1.61
CA GLN A 62 -11.38 12.60 -1.34
C GLN A 62 -11.00 11.38 -0.50
N VAL A 63 -9.71 11.12 -0.31
CA VAL A 63 -9.22 9.92 0.40
C VAL A 63 -8.13 10.21 1.42
N ALA A 64 -7.41 11.33 1.29
CA ALA A 64 -6.24 11.66 2.10
C ALA A 64 -6.54 11.67 3.61
N LYS A 65 -7.57 12.41 4.04
CA LYS A 65 -7.85 12.61 5.47
C LYS A 65 -8.18 11.30 6.21
N PHE A 66 -8.99 10.44 5.60
CA PHE A 66 -9.30 9.12 6.18
C PHE A 66 -8.11 8.16 6.07
N GLY A 67 -7.36 8.21 4.96
CA GLY A 67 -6.13 7.44 4.79
C GLY A 67 -5.09 7.76 5.86
N ASP A 68 -4.81 9.04 6.09
CA ASP A 68 -3.86 9.50 7.11
C ASP A 68 -4.32 9.10 8.53
N PHE A 69 -5.62 9.18 8.80
CA PHE A 69 -6.18 8.69 10.05
C PHE A 69 -5.94 7.18 10.25
N MET A 70 -6.19 6.37 9.21
CA MET A 70 -5.92 4.92 9.24
C MET A 70 -4.44 4.61 9.40
N ILE A 71 -3.56 5.34 8.72
CA ILE A 71 -2.10 5.20 8.86
C ILE A 71 -1.67 5.54 10.30
N GLY A 72 -2.26 6.59 10.89
CA GLY A 72 -2.03 6.94 12.29
C GLY A 72 -2.43 5.84 13.28
N LEU A 73 -3.42 5.00 12.93
CA LEU A 73 -3.83 3.86 13.74
C LEU A 73 -2.95 2.62 13.59
N ILE A 74 -2.06 2.55 12.58
CA ILE A 74 -1.24 1.37 12.32
C ILE A 74 -0.42 0.98 13.57
N ALA A 75 0.24 1.94 14.22
CA ALA A 75 1.02 1.68 15.43
C ALA A 75 0.16 1.12 16.58
N PHE A 76 -1.07 1.60 16.72
CA PHE A 76 -2.03 1.07 17.70
C PHE A 76 -2.47 -0.36 17.34
N LEU A 77 -2.74 -0.63 16.06
CA LEU A 77 -3.09 -1.97 15.56
C LEU A 77 -1.94 -2.98 15.69
N PHE A 78 -0.68 -2.52 15.81
CA PHE A 78 0.47 -3.39 16.08
C PHE A 78 0.52 -3.87 17.54
N VAL A 79 -0.08 -3.16 18.49
CA VAL A 79 -0.02 -3.53 19.91
C VAL A 79 -0.64 -4.92 20.18
N PRO A 80 -1.87 -5.24 19.72
CA PRO A 80 -2.44 -6.59 19.86
C PRO A 80 -1.55 -7.68 19.24
N SER A 81 -1.04 -7.44 18.04
CA SER A 81 -0.14 -8.38 17.33
C SER A 81 1.16 -8.61 18.11
N GLY A 82 1.71 -7.56 18.73
CA GLY A 82 2.89 -7.67 19.59
C GLY A 82 2.63 -8.45 20.88
N ILE A 83 1.48 -8.24 21.52
CA ILE A 83 1.08 -8.99 22.73
C ILE A 83 0.91 -10.48 22.40
N GLN A 84 0.32 -10.80 21.23
CA GLN A 84 0.19 -12.18 20.76
C GLN A 84 1.55 -12.87 20.64
N LEU A 85 2.57 -12.16 20.13
CA LEU A 85 3.92 -12.66 20.02
C LEU A 85 4.59 -12.83 21.40
N ALA A 86 4.38 -11.89 22.30
CA ALA A 86 4.89 -11.94 23.68
C ALA A 86 4.31 -13.12 24.49
N ALA A 87 3.14 -13.63 24.12
CA ALA A 87 2.59 -14.86 24.70
C ALA A 87 3.30 -16.15 24.23
N HIS A 88 4.10 -16.08 23.17
CA HIS A 88 4.77 -17.23 22.53
C HIS A 88 6.31 -17.06 22.51
N LEU A 89 6.88 -16.42 23.53
CA LEU A 89 8.32 -16.12 23.59
C LEU A 89 9.22 -17.36 23.63
N ASP A 90 8.74 -18.50 24.14
CA ASP A 90 9.55 -19.73 24.15
C ASP A 90 9.83 -20.28 22.74
N ILE A 91 8.91 -20.10 21.79
CA ILE A 91 9.09 -20.48 20.39
C ILE A 91 10.07 -19.50 19.72
N MET A 92 9.90 -18.20 19.99
CA MET A 92 10.81 -17.15 19.54
C MET A 92 12.24 -17.33 20.08
N LYS A 93 12.43 -17.89 21.28
CA LYS A 93 13.78 -18.16 21.80
C LYS A 93 14.48 -19.30 21.07
N LYS A 94 13.73 -20.29 20.56
CA LYS A 94 14.29 -21.43 19.84
C LYS A 94 14.60 -21.09 18.37
N GLU A 95 13.65 -20.45 17.69
CA GLU A 95 13.73 -20.21 16.24
C GLU A 95 13.92 -18.74 15.85
N GLY A 96 13.85 -17.81 16.81
CA GLY A 96 13.81 -16.37 16.51
C GLY A 96 15.09 -15.83 15.89
N LEU A 97 16.25 -16.46 16.11
CA LEU A 97 17.47 -16.06 15.40
C LEU A 97 17.36 -16.38 13.90
N GLN A 98 16.78 -17.53 13.55
CA GLN A 98 16.53 -17.90 12.16
C GLN A 98 15.51 -16.95 11.52
N ASP A 99 14.44 -16.61 12.24
CA ASP A 99 13.42 -15.66 11.76
C ASP A 99 14.01 -14.27 11.49
N VAL A 100 14.83 -13.74 12.39
CA VAL A 100 15.49 -12.43 12.21
C VAL A 100 16.37 -12.42 10.97
N ILE A 101 17.17 -13.48 10.76
CA ILE A 101 18.02 -13.60 9.57
C ILE A 101 17.15 -13.63 8.30
N VAL A 102 16.08 -14.43 8.30
CA VAL A 102 15.15 -14.52 7.16
C VAL A 102 14.49 -13.16 6.87
N ILE A 103 14.05 -12.42 7.89
CA ILE A 103 13.44 -11.09 7.72
C ILE A 103 14.44 -10.10 7.12
N ILE A 104 15.69 -10.08 7.61
CA ILE A 104 16.73 -9.19 7.08
C ILE A 104 16.99 -9.50 5.60
N ILE A 105 17.19 -10.77 5.26
CA ILE A 105 17.44 -11.20 3.88
C ILE A 105 16.23 -10.86 2.99
N ALA A 106 15.02 -11.19 3.41
CA ALA A 106 13.80 -10.89 2.65
C ALA A 106 13.61 -9.39 2.45
N THR A 107 13.91 -8.57 3.45
CA THR A 107 13.83 -7.10 3.37
C THR A 107 14.83 -6.56 2.35
N ILE A 108 16.08 -7.03 2.39
CA ILE A 108 17.10 -6.64 1.40
C ILE A 108 16.65 -7.02 -0.01
N ILE A 109 16.17 -8.25 -0.21
CA ILE A 109 15.70 -8.71 -1.52
C ILE A 109 14.55 -7.84 -2.02
N ILE A 110 13.53 -7.57 -1.18
CA ILE A 110 12.40 -6.74 -1.55
C ILE A 110 12.84 -5.31 -1.90
N LEU A 111 13.72 -4.71 -1.12
CA LEU A 111 14.25 -3.36 -1.41
C LEU A 111 15.00 -3.31 -2.75
N VAL A 112 15.83 -4.33 -3.03
CA VAL A 112 16.53 -4.46 -4.31
C VAL A 112 15.53 -4.58 -5.47
N VAL A 113 14.52 -5.45 -5.34
CA VAL A 113 13.48 -5.61 -6.37
C VAL A 113 12.72 -4.30 -6.60
N ILE A 114 12.32 -3.59 -5.53
CA ILE A 114 11.65 -2.30 -5.64
C ILE A 114 12.54 -1.28 -6.37
N ALA A 115 13.82 -1.22 -6.04
CA ALA A 115 14.77 -0.31 -6.69
C ALA A 115 14.91 -0.58 -8.19
N TYR A 116 15.09 -1.85 -8.59
CA TYR A 116 15.19 -2.23 -9.99
C TYR A 116 13.89 -1.98 -10.76
N VAL A 117 12.74 -2.34 -10.19
CA VAL A 117 11.43 -2.10 -10.81
C VAL A 117 11.18 -0.60 -10.96
N GLY A 118 11.48 0.20 -9.94
CA GLY A 118 11.37 1.66 -10.00
C GLY A 118 12.27 2.28 -11.07
N ALA A 119 13.54 1.85 -11.14
CA ALA A 119 14.48 2.28 -12.17
C ALA A 119 14.02 1.91 -13.58
N LEU A 120 13.45 0.71 -13.75
CA LEU A 120 12.89 0.26 -15.02
C LEU A 120 11.68 1.10 -15.43
N VAL A 121 10.75 1.37 -14.52
CA VAL A 121 9.57 2.23 -14.78
C VAL A 121 10.01 3.64 -15.16
N MET A 122 10.95 4.24 -14.42
CA MET A 122 11.51 5.56 -14.75
C MET A 122 12.21 5.56 -16.12
N SER A 123 12.98 4.51 -16.44
CA SER A 123 13.67 4.39 -17.73
C SER A 123 12.67 4.27 -18.90
N ILE A 124 11.60 3.50 -18.72
CA ILE A 124 10.52 3.38 -19.71
C ILE A 124 9.81 4.72 -19.88
N HIS A 125 9.49 5.40 -18.78
CA HIS A 125 8.86 6.72 -18.82
C HIS A 125 9.75 7.73 -19.57
N HIS A 126 11.05 7.77 -19.29
CA HIS A 126 11.99 8.64 -20.01
C HIS A 126 12.01 8.33 -21.52
N LYS A 127 11.93 7.05 -21.90
CA LYS A 127 11.93 6.61 -23.30
C LYS A 127 10.62 6.92 -24.05
N ILE A 128 9.49 6.97 -23.34
CA ILE A 128 8.16 7.29 -23.89
C ILE A 128 7.92 8.80 -23.94
N THR A 129 8.36 9.54 -22.92
CA THR A 129 8.10 10.98 -22.78
C THR A 129 9.13 11.85 -23.51
N GLY A 130 10.22 11.28 -24.02
CA GLY A 130 10.97 11.87 -25.14
C GLY A 130 11.58 13.26 -24.91
N THR A 131 11.79 13.68 -23.67
CA THR A 131 12.47 14.95 -23.36
C THR A 131 13.82 14.65 -22.74
N LYS A 132 14.86 15.08 -23.47
CA LYS A 132 16.17 15.43 -22.92
C LYS A 132 15.93 16.42 -21.78
N GLU A 133 16.21 16.03 -20.55
CA GLU A 133 16.56 17.00 -19.53
C GLU A 133 18.08 17.08 -19.54
N ASP A 134 18.58 18.28 -19.86
CA ASP A 134 19.97 18.68 -19.76
C ASP A 134 20.45 18.67 -18.29
#